data_AF-A0A166BGJ0-F1
#
_entry.id   AF-A0A166BGJ0-F1
#
_cell.length_a   1.000
_cell.length_b   1.000
_cell.length_c   1.000
_cell.angle_alpha   90.00
_cell.angle_beta   90.00
_cell.angle_gamma   90.00
#
_symmetry.space_group_name_H-M   'P 1'
#
loop_
_entity.id
_entity.type
_entity.pdbx_description
1 polymer ?
#
loop_
_entity_poly.entity_id
_entity_poly.type
_entity_poly.pdbx_seq_one_letter_code
_entity_poly.pdbx_strand_id
1 'polypeptide(L)'
;MSDQYAVTFSKALVDSGALESVHIDFRKPDRQSQAGHPFTSQNAMSSLSTEPAYYSCTDDTHARERNKFYVVTKGIQPGIYYCWSCAKIEGKGVDRLSARVSTHCEKKTSDAAAREFWRQELEQGNIRYWIPRGELNVH
;
A
#
# COMPACT_ATOMS: atom_id res chain seq x y z
N MET A 1 23.70 14.98 0.52
CA MET A 1 23.36 16.36 0.91
C MET A 1 21.93 16.57 0.47
N SER A 2 20.98 16.73 1.39
CA SER A 2 19.57 16.97 1.06
C SER A 2 19.26 18.44 1.34
N ASP A 3 19.03 19.22 0.28
CA ASP A 3 18.62 20.61 0.37
C ASP A 3 17.27 20.75 1.09
N GLN A 4 17.24 21.57 2.13
CA GLN A 4 16.08 21.76 2.99
C GLN A 4 15.25 22.95 2.47
N TYR A 5 14.03 22.69 2.01
CA TYR A 5 13.11 23.73 1.55
C TYR A 5 12.11 24.06 2.66
N ALA A 6 11.84 25.34 2.88
CA ALA A 6 10.82 25.83 3.80
C ALA A 6 9.75 26.62 3.03
N VAL A 7 8.49 26.23 3.22
CA VAL A 7 7.31 26.92 2.66
C VAL A 7 6.51 27.49 3.83
N THR A 8 6.18 28.77 3.79
CA THR A 8 5.51 29.48 4.90
C THR A 8 4.23 30.14 4.41
N PHE A 9 3.15 30.07 5.20
CA PHE A 9 1.84 30.63 4.88
C PHE A 9 1.48 31.77 5.83
N SER A 10 0.81 32.80 5.31
CA SER A 10 0.34 33.95 6.09
C SER A 10 -0.81 33.56 7.01
N LYS A 11 -0.82 34.05 8.26
CA LYS A 11 -1.84 33.72 9.26
C LYS A 11 -3.28 33.98 8.78
N ALA A 12 -3.53 35.08 8.06
CA ALA A 12 -4.85 35.41 7.53
C ALA A 12 -5.40 34.35 6.54
N LEU A 13 -4.52 33.65 5.81
CA LEU A 13 -4.88 32.59 4.86
C LEU A 13 -5.26 31.29 5.58
N VAL A 14 -4.67 31.03 6.74
CA VAL A 14 -4.98 29.87 7.59
C VAL A 14 -6.29 30.11 8.37
N ASP A 15 -6.45 31.30 8.94
CA ASP A 15 -7.60 31.67 9.78
C ASP A 15 -8.91 31.82 8.97
N SER A 16 -8.82 32.16 7.68
CA SER A 16 -9.99 32.35 6.81
C SER A 16 -10.62 31.06 6.30
N GLY A 17 -10.01 29.89 6.57
CA GLY A 17 -10.50 28.60 6.06
C GLY A 17 -10.41 28.45 4.54
N ALA A 18 -9.78 29.39 3.83
CA ALA A 18 -9.59 29.36 2.38
C ALA A 18 -8.57 28.29 1.94
N LEU A 19 -7.80 27.74 2.88
CA LEU A 19 -6.85 26.66 2.66
C LEU A 19 -7.37 25.39 3.34
N GLU A 20 -7.89 24.48 2.53
CA GLU A 20 -8.27 23.14 2.99
C GLU A 20 -7.06 22.18 2.92
N SER A 21 -6.19 22.32 1.91
CA SER A 21 -4.95 21.55 1.79
C SER A 21 -3.91 22.23 0.91
N VAL A 22 -2.63 21.87 1.11
CA VAL A 22 -1.49 22.35 0.32
C VAL A 22 -0.78 21.14 -0.27
N HIS A 23 -0.56 21.16 -1.59
CA HIS A 23 0.17 20.13 -2.31
C HIS A 23 1.46 20.70 -2.88
N ILE A 24 2.60 20.12 -2.52
CA ILE A 24 3.93 20.55 -2.98
C ILE A 24 4.48 19.43 -3.87
N ASP A 25 4.57 19.71 -5.18
CA ASP A 25 5.09 18.77 -6.18
C ASP A 25 6.53 19.13 -6.53
N PHE A 26 7.49 18.25 -6.20
CA PHE A 26 8.88 18.42 -6.58
C PHE A 26 9.13 17.70 -7.92
N ARG A 27 8.94 18.43 -9.02
CA ARG A 27 9.26 17.90 -10.36
C ARG A 27 10.77 17.76 -10.53
N LYS A 28 11.25 16.53 -10.72
CA LYS A 28 12.60 16.30 -11.25
C LYS A 28 12.66 16.78 -12.71
N PRO A 29 13.76 17.43 -13.14
CA PRO A 29 13.90 17.83 -14.54
C PRO A 29 13.95 16.58 -15.44
N ASP A 30 13.10 16.61 -16.46
CA ASP A 30 12.82 15.54 -17.42
C ASP A 30 14.07 15.16 -18.24
N ARG A 31 14.36 13.86 -18.33
CA ARG A 31 15.20 13.28 -19.39
C ARG A 31 14.40 12.20 -20.13
N GLN A 32 13.52 12.67 -21.00
CA GLN A 32 13.07 12.11 -22.28
C GLN A 32 13.78 10.81 -22.75
N SER A 33 13.08 9.68 -22.73
CA SER A 33 12.80 8.79 -23.90
C SER A 33 12.65 7.29 -23.57
N GLN A 34 11.56 6.73 -24.12
CA GLN A 34 11.30 5.33 -24.52
C GLN A 34 10.79 4.28 -23.50
N ALA A 35 9.50 3.97 -23.70
CA ALA A 35 8.87 2.65 -23.83
C ALA A 35 9.06 1.59 -22.72
N GLY A 36 7.93 1.23 -22.12
CA GLY A 36 7.77 0.01 -21.31
C GLY A 36 7.48 0.31 -19.86
N HIS A 37 6.19 0.34 -19.52
CA HIS A 37 5.58 0.38 -18.19
C HIS A 37 6.54 0.17 -16.99
N PRO A 38 6.74 1.20 -16.15
CA PRO A 38 7.32 0.96 -14.82
C PRO A 38 6.40 1.43 -13.70
N PHE A 39 6.09 0.48 -12.82
CA PHE A 39 6.08 0.64 -11.36
C PHE A 39 5.52 1.95 -10.79
N THR A 40 4.23 1.92 -10.46
CA THR A 40 3.66 2.81 -9.46
C THR A 40 3.67 2.10 -8.10
N SER A 41 4.79 2.12 -7.39
CA SER A 41 4.78 2.00 -5.93
C SER A 41 4.25 3.33 -5.37
N GLN A 42 2.94 3.51 -5.42
CA GLN A 42 2.29 4.59 -4.70
C GLN A 42 2.27 4.23 -3.22
N ASN A 43 3.13 4.93 -2.49
CA ASN A 43 3.06 5.07 -1.04
C ASN A 43 1.60 5.27 -0.61
N ALA A 44 1.09 4.28 0.11
CA ALA A 44 -0.22 4.27 0.74
C ALA A 44 -0.24 5.25 1.93
N MET A 45 -0.35 6.55 1.63
CA MET A 45 -1.02 7.49 2.53
C MET A 45 -2.36 7.83 1.92
N SER A 46 -3.31 6.89 2.00
CA SER A 46 -4.69 7.10 1.58
C SER A 46 -5.57 7.27 2.82
N SER A 47 -5.71 8.51 3.25
CA SER A 47 -6.93 8.92 3.94
C SER A 47 -8.11 8.77 2.97
N LEU A 48 -9.09 7.93 3.35
CA LEU A 48 -10.46 7.84 2.79
C LEU A 48 -10.69 7.13 1.43
N SER A 49 -9.79 6.30 0.93
CA SER A 49 -10.18 5.36 -0.15
C SER A 49 -10.68 4.05 0.46
N THR A 50 -11.97 3.75 0.30
CA THR A 50 -12.58 2.45 0.65
C THR A 50 -12.13 1.31 -0.26
N GLU A 51 -11.42 1.64 -1.34
CA GLU A 51 -10.94 0.66 -2.31
C GLU A 51 -9.67 -0.04 -1.83
N PRO A 52 -9.58 -1.38 -2.01
CA PRO A 52 -8.37 -2.12 -1.71
C PRO A 52 -7.23 -1.75 -2.64
N ALA A 53 -6.01 -1.76 -2.11
CA ALA A 53 -4.81 -1.79 -2.95
C ALA A 53 -4.71 -3.15 -3.65
N TYR A 54 -4.31 -3.13 -4.93
CA TYR A 54 -4.10 -4.33 -5.74
C TYR A 54 -2.63 -4.57 -6.00
N TYR A 55 -2.21 -5.83 -5.83
CA TYR A 55 -0.82 -6.25 -5.96
C TYR A 55 -0.69 -7.39 -6.95
N SER A 56 -0.07 -7.08 -8.09
CA SER A 56 0.31 -8.05 -9.10
C SER A 56 1.71 -8.59 -8.81
N CYS A 57 1.92 -9.86 -9.16
CA CYS A 57 3.24 -10.46 -9.13
C CYS A 57 3.93 -10.22 -10.48
N THR A 58 5.17 -9.71 -10.43
CA THR A 58 6.05 -9.53 -11.60
C THR A 58 7.07 -10.66 -11.74
N ASP A 59 7.11 -11.58 -10.78
CA ASP A 59 8.07 -12.69 -10.75
C ASP A 59 7.51 -13.89 -11.52
N ASP A 60 8.23 -14.36 -12.53
CA ASP A 60 7.82 -15.46 -13.40
C ASP A 60 7.91 -16.83 -12.70
N THR A 61 8.65 -16.92 -11.58
CA THR A 61 8.74 -18.14 -10.77
C THR A 61 7.50 -18.36 -9.90
N HIS A 62 6.71 -17.30 -9.69
CA HIS A 62 5.46 -17.37 -8.96
C HIS A 62 4.31 -17.79 -9.89
N ALA A 63 3.74 -18.97 -9.62
CA ALA A 63 2.55 -19.41 -10.34
C ALA A 63 1.39 -18.43 -10.12
N ARG A 64 1.04 -17.67 -11.17
CA ARG A 64 -0.19 -16.86 -11.20
C ARG A 64 -1.36 -17.81 -11.39
N GLU A 65 -2.05 -18.08 -10.30
CA GLU A 65 -3.25 -18.90 -10.37
C GLU A 65 -4.40 -18.07 -10.92
N ARG A 66 -4.85 -18.42 -12.14
CA ARG A 66 -5.99 -17.76 -12.78
C ARG A 66 -7.22 -17.86 -11.86
N ASN A 67 -7.96 -16.76 -11.74
CA ASN A 67 -9.18 -16.65 -10.94
C ASN A 67 -9.00 -16.89 -9.43
N LYS A 68 -7.82 -16.59 -8.87
CA LYS A 68 -7.61 -16.60 -7.41
C LYS A 68 -7.15 -15.23 -6.95
N PHE A 69 -7.82 -14.72 -5.92
CA PHE A 69 -7.58 -13.42 -5.32
C PHE A 69 -7.33 -13.64 -3.83
N TYR A 70 -6.22 -13.14 -3.33
CA TYR A 70 -5.79 -13.30 -1.95
C TYR A 70 -5.94 -11.98 -1.23
N VAL A 71 -6.95 -11.88 -0.37
CA VAL A 71 -7.30 -10.67 0.37
C VAL A 71 -6.62 -10.72 1.73
N VAL A 72 -5.59 -9.90 1.92
CA VAL A 72 -4.86 -9.78 3.18
C VAL A 72 -5.47 -8.66 3.98
N THR A 73 -6.15 -8.96 5.10
CA THR A 73 -6.75 -7.94 5.97
C THR A 73 -5.86 -7.57 7.15
N LYS A 74 -5.01 -8.50 7.61
CA LYS A 74 -4.06 -8.26 8.71
C LYS A 74 -2.66 -8.67 8.28
N GLY A 75 -1.74 -7.72 8.18
CA GLY A 75 -0.42 -7.96 7.60
C GLY A 75 0.46 -6.72 7.55
N ILE A 76 1.66 -6.87 7.00
CA ILE A 76 2.56 -5.75 6.68
C ILE A 76 2.00 -4.93 5.54
N GLN A 77 1.27 -5.54 4.61
CA GLN A 77 0.71 -4.82 3.47
C GLN A 77 -0.67 -5.37 3.13
N PRO A 78 -1.73 -4.91 3.85
CA PRO A 78 -3.11 -5.30 3.56
C PRO A 78 -3.53 -4.89 2.15
N GLY A 79 -4.26 -5.77 1.46
CA GLY A 79 -4.79 -5.53 0.12
C GLY A 79 -5.15 -6.82 -0.62
N ILE A 80 -5.42 -6.73 -1.91
CA ILE A 80 -5.77 -7.85 -2.78
C ILE A 80 -4.57 -8.23 -3.65
N TYR A 81 -4.17 -9.50 -3.57
CA TYR A 81 -3.04 -10.05 -4.31
C TYR A 81 -3.50 -11.07 -5.35
N TYR A 82 -2.88 -11.05 -6.53
CA TYR A 82 -3.10 -12.04 -7.59
C TYR A 82 -2.22 -13.28 -7.45
N CYS A 83 -1.40 -13.35 -6.41
CA CYS A 83 -0.43 -14.41 -6.19
C CYS A 83 -0.35 -14.76 -4.69
N TRP A 84 -0.40 -16.05 -4.38
CA TRP A 84 -0.30 -16.55 -3.01
C TRP A 84 1.05 -16.21 -2.37
N SER A 85 2.15 -16.41 -3.10
CA SER A 85 3.51 -16.15 -2.58
C SER A 85 3.68 -14.68 -2.18
N CYS A 86 3.22 -13.75 -3.00
CA CYS A 86 3.24 -12.31 -2.66
C CYS A 86 2.32 -11.99 -1.47
N ALA A 87 1.10 -12.55 -1.44
CA ALA A 87 0.20 -12.36 -0.30
C ALA A 87 0.80 -12.87 1.01
N LYS A 88 1.53 -13.99 0.97
CA LYS A 88 2.16 -14.61 2.13
C LYS A 88 3.38 -13.83 2.63
N ILE A 89 4.27 -13.42 1.72
CA ILE A 89 5.54 -12.79 2.08
C ILE A 89 5.36 -11.29 2.30
N GLU A 90 4.88 -10.57 1.28
CA GLU A 90 4.73 -9.10 1.35
C GLU A 90 3.48 -8.70 2.12
N GLY A 91 2.37 -9.40 1.86
CA GLY A 91 1.10 -9.11 2.52
C GLY A 91 1.12 -9.46 4.00
N LYS A 92 1.18 -10.76 4.32
CA LYS A 92 1.15 -11.25 5.70
C LYS A 92 2.46 -10.99 6.44
N GLY A 93 3.61 -10.95 5.75
CA GLY A 93 4.89 -10.75 6.43
C GLY A 93 5.39 -11.99 7.17
N VAL A 94 5.19 -13.21 6.64
CA VAL A 94 5.53 -14.47 7.35
C VAL A 94 6.98 -14.54 7.84
N ASP A 95 7.91 -13.88 7.14
CA ASP A 95 9.34 -13.82 7.52
C ASP A 95 9.77 -12.48 8.14
N ARG A 96 8.86 -11.50 8.20
CA ARG A 96 9.12 -10.13 8.67
C ARG A 96 8.40 -9.80 9.98
N LEU A 97 7.39 -10.59 10.34
CA LEU A 97 6.65 -10.48 11.59
C LEU A 97 6.98 -11.65 12.51
N SER A 98 6.91 -11.40 13.82
CA SER A 98 6.96 -12.48 14.80
C SER A 98 5.78 -13.44 14.60
N ALA A 99 6.01 -14.74 14.76
CA ALA A 99 4.96 -15.78 14.68
C ALA A 99 3.78 -15.57 15.66
N ARG A 100 3.96 -14.69 16.67
CA ARG A 100 2.91 -14.31 17.62
C ARG A 100 1.94 -13.26 17.06
N VAL A 101 2.29 -12.59 15.95
CA VAL A 101 1.44 -11.58 15.34
C VAL A 101 0.35 -12.27 14.51
N SER A 102 -0.90 -12.00 14.86
CA SER A 102 -2.05 -12.50 14.11
C SER A 102 -2.11 -11.82 12.74
N THR A 103 -1.91 -12.62 11.70
CA THR A 103 -2.05 -12.21 10.30
C THR A 103 -3.24 -12.94 9.69
N HIS A 104 -3.92 -12.29 8.75
CA HIS A 104 -5.14 -12.82 8.16
C HIS A 104 -5.14 -12.61 6.65
N CYS A 105 -5.43 -13.68 5.94
CA CYS A 105 -5.57 -13.70 4.50
C CYS A 105 -6.70 -14.67 4.13
N GLU A 106 -7.59 -14.22 3.26
CA GLU A 106 -8.73 -14.97 2.77
C GLU A 106 -8.60 -15.12 1.26
N LYS A 107 -8.91 -16.30 0.72
CA LYS A 107 -8.88 -16.54 -0.71
C LYS A 107 -10.29 -16.43 -1.30
N LYS A 108 -10.43 -15.66 -2.38
CA LYS A 108 -11.66 -15.55 -3.18
C LYS A 108 -11.40 -15.99 -4.63
N THR A 109 -12.46 -16.40 -5.31
CA THR A 109 -12.42 -16.92 -6.69
C THR A 109 -12.73 -15.86 -7.74
N SER A 110 -13.04 -14.64 -7.34
CA SER A 110 -13.43 -13.55 -8.23
C SER A 110 -13.05 -12.20 -7.63
N ASP A 111 -12.77 -11.23 -8.50
CA ASP A 111 -12.41 -9.86 -8.11
C ASP A 111 -13.52 -9.20 -7.28
N ALA A 112 -14.77 -9.28 -7.76
CA ALA A 112 -15.93 -8.71 -7.08
C ALA A 112 -16.06 -9.24 -5.64
N ALA A 113 -15.99 -10.57 -5.47
CA ALA A 113 -16.03 -11.21 -4.16
C ALA A 113 -14.85 -10.81 -3.25
N ALA A 114 -13.67 -10.56 -3.82
CA ALA A 114 -12.51 -10.07 -3.08
C ALA A 114 -12.71 -8.64 -2.58
N ARG A 115 -13.27 -7.75 -3.42
CA ARG A 115 -13.59 -6.36 -3.05
C ARG A 115 -14.71 -6.28 -2.04
N GLU A 116 -15.75 -7.09 -2.18
CA GLU A 116 -16.86 -7.17 -1.21
C GLU A 116 -16.35 -7.61 0.15
N PHE A 117 -15.52 -8.66 0.20
CA PHE A 117 -14.91 -9.11 1.44
C PHE A 117 -14.01 -8.05 2.07
N TRP A 118 -13.18 -7.37 1.26
CA TRP A 118 -12.37 -6.26 1.75
C TRP A 118 -13.21 -5.14 2.37
N ARG A 119 -14.28 -4.71 1.70
CA ARG A 119 -15.17 -3.66 2.20
C ARG A 119 -15.83 -4.07 3.51
N GLN A 120 -16.34 -5.30 3.57
CA GLN A 120 -16.94 -5.83 4.79
C GLN A 120 -15.94 -5.85 5.96
N GLU A 121 -14.71 -6.29 5.73
CA GLU A 121 -13.66 -6.30 6.75
C GLU A 121 -13.22 -4.88 7.16
N LEU A 122 -13.23 -3.94 6.21
CA LEU A 122 -12.96 -2.53 6.48
C LEU A 122 -14.05 -1.90 7.34
N GLU A 123 -15.33 -2.13 7.01
CA GLU A 123 -16.48 -1.64 7.79
C GLU A 123 -16.51 -2.23 9.20
N GLN A 124 -16.07 -3.48 9.37
CA GLN A 124 -15.94 -4.13 10.68
C GLN A 124 -14.70 -3.69 11.47
N GLY A 125 -13.80 -2.89 10.88
CA GLY A 125 -12.54 -2.49 11.52
C GLY A 125 -11.54 -3.64 11.68
N ASN A 126 -11.64 -4.67 10.84
CA ASN A 126 -10.75 -5.83 10.85
C ASN A 126 -9.44 -5.61 10.09
N ILE A 127 -9.33 -4.55 9.30
CA ILE A 127 -8.11 -4.20 8.57
C ILE A 127 -7.04 -3.70 9.55
N ARG A 128 -5.90 -4.39 9.62
CA ARG A 128 -4.77 -4.00 10.48
C ARG A 128 -3.45 -4.05 9.74
N TYR A 129 -2.71 -2.96 9.86
CA TYR A 129 -1.35 -2.82 9.34
C TYR A 129 -0.34 -3.10 10.46
N TRP A 130 0.65 -3.96 10.17
CA TRP A 130 1.75 -4.25 11.08
C TRP A 130 3.03 -3.61 10.56
N ILE A 131 3.64 -2.75 11.35
CA ILE A 131 4.97 -2.23 11.05
C ILE A 131 5.98 -3.27 11.58
N PRO A 132 6.76 -3.96 10.71
CA PRO A 132 7.86 -4.77 11.19
C PRO A 132 8.82 -3.84 11.94
N ARG A 133 9.16 -4.18 13.19
CA ARG A 133 10.23 -3.46 13.89
C ARG A 133 11.52 -3.79 13.15
N GLY A 134 11.96 -2.86 12.29
CA GLY A 134 13.23 -3.02 11.59
C GLY A 134 14.34 -3.23 12.62
N GLU A 135 15.19 -4.23 12.38
CA GLU A 135 16.59 -4.12 12.81
C GLU A 135 17.12 -2.84 12.16
N LEU A 136 17.26 -1.79 12.97
CA LEU A 136 18.13 -0.66 12.68
C LEU A 136 19.56 -1.21 12.64
N ASN A 137 19.95 -1.90 11.57
CA ASN A 137 21.35 -2.14 11.28
C ASN A 137 21.90 -0.81 10.72
N VAL A 138 22.27 0.04 11.67
CA VAL A 138 23.19 1.16 11.46
C VAL A 138 24.56 0.53 11.24
N HIS A 139 25.00 0.48 9.99
CA HIS A 139 26.41 0.29 9.63
C HIS A 139 26.95 1.58 9.05
#